data_AF-A0A948PW49-F1
#
_entry.id   AF-A0A948PW49-F1
#
_cell.length_a   1.000
_cell.length_b   1.000
_cell.length_c   1.000
_cell.angle_alpha   90.00
_cell.angle_beta   90.00
_cell.angle_gamma   90.00
#
_symmetry.space_group_name_H-M   'P 1'
#
loop_
_entity.id
_entity.type
_entity.pdbx_description
1 polymer ?
#
loop_
_entity_poly.entity_id
_entity_poly.type
_entity_poly.pdbx_seq_one_letter_code
_entity_poly.pdbx_strand_id
1 'polypeptide(L)' 'GKADAVLAASIFHYGEYTIRQAKEYLTRKGIPIRSVATQVL' A
#
# COMPACT_ATOMS: atom_id res chain seq x y z
N GLY A 1 2.70 -12.10 -13.77
CA GLY A 1 2.33 -10.70 -14.01
C GLY A 1 0.98 -10.67 -14.69
N LYS A 2 0.16 -9.62 -14.47
CA LYS A 2 -1.29 -9.51 -14.78
C LYS A 2 -2.26 -9.75 -13.61
N ALA A 3 -1.79 -9.73 -12.36
CA ALA A 3 -2.73 -9.75 -11.23
C ALA A 3 -3.38 -8.37 -11.08
N ASP A 4 -4.71 -8.32 -11.01
CA ASP A 4 -5.47 -7.08 -10.74
C ASP A 4 -5.43 -6.69 -9.26
N ALA A 5 -5.28 -7.68 -8.38
CA ALA A 5 -5.21 -7.49 -6.93
C ALA A 5 -4.35 -8.57 -6.25
N VAL A 6 -3.92 -8.26 -5.03
CA VAL A 6 -3.15 -9.13 -4.14
C VAL A 6 -3.59 -8.88 -2.71
N LEU A 7 -3.67 -9.96 -1.92
CA LEU A 7 -3.93 -9.91 -0.48
C LEU A 7 -2.67 -10.36 0.28
N ALA A 8 -2.30 -9.61 1.31
CA ALA A 8 -1.24 -9.95 2.24
C ALA A 8 -1.76 -9.76 3.68
N ALA A 9 -1.36 -10.65 4.59
CA ALA A 9 -1.87 -10.67 5.96
C ALA A 9 -0.74 -10.60 7.00
N SER A 10 0.14 -11.60 7.06
CA SER A 10 1.17 -11.73 8.11
C SER A 10 2.07 -10.51 8.23
N ILE A 11 2.56 -9.97 7.10
CA ILE A 11 3.44 -8.80 7.06
C ILE A 11 2.79 -7.52 7.63
N PHE A 12 1.45 -7.45 7.59
CA PHE A 12 0.70 -6.32 8.15
C PHE A 12 0.25 -6.61 9.59
N HIS A 13 -0.14 -7.85 9.89
CA HIS A 13 -0.61 -8.26 11.21
C HIS A 13 0.52 -8.18 12.25
N TYR A 14 1.74 -8.56 11.88
CA TYR A 14 2.91 -8.50 12.76
C TYR A 14 3.68 -7.18 12.68
N GLY A 15 3.20 -6.21 11.89
CA GLY A 15 3.78 -4.87 11.83
C GLY A 15 5.15 -4.78 11.13
N GLU A 16 5.55 -5.80 10.36
CA GLU A 16 6.77 -5.76 9.54
C GLU A 16 6.70 -4.60 8.53
N TYR A 17 5.51 -4.39 7.95
CA TYR A 17 5.17 -3.20 7.17
C TYR A 17 3.79 -2.66 7.55
N THR A 18 3.63 -1.36 7.40
CA THR A 18 2.33 -0.68 7.50
C THR A 18 1.66 -0.59 6.13
N ILE A 19 0.34 -0.45 6.13
CA ILE A 19 -0.43 -0.18 4.90
C ILE A 19 0.08 1.08 4.19
N ARG A 20 0.50 2.10 4.95
CA ARG A 20 1.06 3.34 4.41
C ARG A 20 2.37 3.09 3.65
N GLN A 21 3.32 2.36 4.24
CA GLN A 21 4.59 2.00 3.59
C GLN A 21 4.36 1.22 2.29
N ALA A 22 3.44 0.25 2.29
CA ALA A 22 3.09 -0.50 1.09
C ALA A 22 2.54 0.41 -0.02
N LYS A 23 1.60 1.30 0.31
CA LYS A 23 1.03 2.27 -0.65
C LYS A 23 2.08 3.22 -1.20
N GLU A 24 2.95 3.79 -0.35
CA GLU A 24 4.03 4.68 -0.75
C GLU A 24 5.01 3.98 -1.70
N TYR A 25 5.40 2.74 -1.38
CA TYR A 25 6.28 1.94 -2.22
C TYR A 25 5.68 1.68 -3.60
N LEU A 26 4.44 1.19 -3.66
CA LEU A 26 3.75 0.90 -4.92
C LEU A 26 3.55 2.17 -5.76
N THR A 27 3.20 3.29 -5.12
CA THR A 27 3.09 4.60 -5.79
C THR A 27 4.43 5.03 -6.38
N ARG A 28 5.55 4.90 -5.65
CA ARG A 28 6.90 5.20 -6.15
C ARG A 28 7.32 4.30 -7.31
N LYS A 29 6.74 3.10 -7.41
CA LYS A 29 6.93 2.18 -8.55
C LYS A 29 6.00 2.46 -9.73
N GLY A 30 5.18 3.52 -9.66
CA GLY A 30 4.26 3.91 -10.72
C GLY A 30 2.99 3.06 -10.77
N ILE A 31 2.70 2.28 -9.73
CA ILE A 31 1.45 1.50 -9.64
C ILE A 31 0.36 2.45 -9.14
N PRO A 32 -0.76 2.60 -9.87
CA PRO A 32 -1.88 3.41 -9.43
C PRO A 32 -2.49 2.86 -8.14
N ILE A 33 -2.40 3.62 -7.06
CA ILE A 33 -2.93 3.28 -5.74
C ILE A 33 -3.85 4.39 -5.27
N ARG A 34 -4.96 4.02 -4.62
CA ARG A 34 -5.84 4.98 -3.97
C ARG A 34 -5.09 5.68 -2.84
N SER A 35 -4.75 6.96 -3.07
CA SER A 35 -4.29 7.86 -2.01
C SER A 35 -5.45 8.12 -1.05
N VAL A 36 -5.16 8.00 0.24
CA VAL A 36 -6.02 8.59 1.28
C VAL A 36 -5.42 9.94 1.55
N ALA A 37 -6.08 11.01 1.10
CA ALA A 37 -5.65 12.35 1.45
C ALA A 37 -5.71 12.48 2.97
N THR A 38 -4.58 12.63 3.64
CA THR A 38 -4.57 13.26 4.95
C THR A 38 -4.86 14.72 4.68
N GLN A 39 -6.14 15.10 4.73
CA GLN A 39 -6.51 16.50 4.82
C GLN A 39 -6.00 17.00 6.17
N VAL A 40 -4.85 17.66 6.16
CA VAL A 40 -4.53 18.65 7.19
C VAL A 40 -5.35 19.88 6.82
N LEU A 41 -6.24 20.29 7.72
CA LEU A 41 -6.89 21.60 7.66
C LEU A 41 -5.86 22.71 7.87
#